data_AF-A0A0T9PZD9-F1
#
_entry.id   AF-A0A0T9PZD9-F1
#
_cell.length_a   1.000
_cell.length_b   1.000
_cell.length_c   1.000
_cell.angle_alpha   90.00
_cell.angle_beta   90.00
_cell.angle_gamma   90.00
#
_symmetry.space_group_name_H-M   'P 1'
#
loop_
_entity.id
_entity.type
_entity.pdbx_description
1 polymer ?
#
loop_
_entity_poly.entity_id
_entity_poly.type
_entity_poly.pdbx_seq_one_letter_code
_entity_poly.pdbx_strand_id
1 'polypeptide(L)'
;MPDAGRAEAIIHRVQPLTHCEGVTDLFELAATYWVAIARGHIFNDGNKRTAFFTTMAFLNRNGVFIRDVGNELEELTVRAATGELTAGELAQRLRFLVEH
;
A
#
# COMPACT_ATOMS: atom_id res chain seq x y z
N MET A 1 6.11 17.92 -14.84
CA MET A 1 6.32 16.46 -14.81
C MET A 1 6.60 16.06 -13.36
N PRO A 2 6.02 14.98 -12.83
CA PRO A 2 6.49 14.40 -11.58
C PRO A 2 7.96 13.99 -11.74
N ASP A 3 8.72 14.12 -10.66
CA ASP A 3 10.15 13.80 -10.65
C ASP A 3 10.31 12.28 -10.57
N ALA A 4 10.84 11.65 -11.63
CA ALA A 4 10.98 10.19 -11.72
C ALA A 4 11.74 9.61 -10.52
N GLY A 5 12.66 10.38 -9.93
CA GLY A 5 13.43 9.98 -8.76
C GLY A 5 12.58 9.75 -7.50
N ARG A 6 11.36 10.32 -7.40
CA ARG A 6 10.49 10.10 -6.21
C ARG A 6 9.88 8.71 -6.18
N ALA A 7 9.51 8.18 -7.34
CA ALA A 7 8.99 6.83 -7.44
C ALA A 7 10.09 5.81 -7.13
N GLU A 8 11.27 5.99 -7.72
CA GLU A 8 12.46 5.16 -7.45
C GLU A 8 12.86 5.22 -5.96
N ALA A 9 12.85 6.41 -5.34
CA ALA A 9 13.16 6.55 -3.92
C ALA A 9 12.20 5.76 -3.02
N ILE A 10 10.92 5.66 -3.37
CA ILE A 10 9.95 4.87 -2.61
C ILE A 10 10.13 3.38 -2.84
N ILE A 11 10.42 2.97 -4.07
CA ILE A 11 10.78 1.57 -4.36
C ILE A 11 12.02 1.18 -3.54
N HIS A 12 13.05 2.01 -3.51
CA HIS A 12 14.26 1.78 -2.70
C HIS A 12 14.04 1.82 -1.19
N ARG A 13 12.95 2.45 -0.70
CA ARG A 13 12.56 2.35 0.72
C ARG A 13 11.86 1.04 1.04
N VAL A 14 11.11 0.48 0.09
CA VAL A 14 10.33 -0.75 0.30
C VAL A 14 11.12 -2.02 -0.03
N GLN A 15 12.03 -1.98 -1.01
CA GLN A 15 12.86 -3.13 -1.42
C GLN A 15 13.72 -3.75 -0.30
N PRO A 16 14.37 -2.99 0.60
CA PRO A 16 15.16 -3.59 1.67
C PRO A 16 14.31 -4.43 2.63
N LEU A 17 13.05 -4.04 2.85
CA LEU A 17 12.11 -4.78 3.73
C LEU A 17 11.79 -6.18 3.16
N THR A 18 11.81 -6.33 1.83
CA THR A 18 11.54 -7.62 1.18
C THR A 18 12.76 -8.55 1.15
N HIS A 19 13.97 -8.00 1.18
CA HIS A 19 15.22 -8.74 0.98
C HIS A 19 16.05 -8.95 2.25
N CYS A 20 15.96 -8.07 3.25
CA CYS A 20 16.78 -8.13 4.46
C CYS A 20 16.05 -8.64 5.71
N GLU A 21 14.74 -8.44 5.83
CA GLU A 21 14.03 -8.67 7.09
C GLU A 21 13.14 -9.94 7.13
N GLY A 22 13.14 -10.74 6.06
CA GLY A 22 12.30 -11.94 6.04
C GLY A 22 10.81 -11.63 6.20
N VAL A 23 10.36 -10.45 5.78
CA VAL A 23 8.94 -10.08 5.70
C VAL A 23 8.31 -10.91 4.57
N THR A 24 8.03 -12.18 4.87
CA THR A 24 7.20 -13.09 4.06
C THR A 24 5.73 -12.72 4.13
N ASP A 25 5.35 -11.74 4.95
CA ASP A 25 3.98 -11.31 5.09
C ASP A 25 3.59 -10.35 3.96
N LEU A 26 2.89 -10.90 2.97
CA LEU A 26 2.35 -10.16 1.83
C LEU A 26 1.50 -8.96 2.25
N PHE A 27 0.82 -9.02 3.39
CA PHE A 27 -0.05 -7.94 3.86
C PHE A 27 0.76 -6.76 4.41
N GLU A 28 1.85 -7.03 5.13
CA GLU A 28 2.75 -5.98 5.62
C GLU A 28 3.45 -5.27 4.47
N LEU A 29 3.89 -6.02 3.47
CA LEU A 29 4.50 -5.45 2.27
C LEU A 29 3.49 -4.62 1.47
N ALA A 30 2.29 -5.15 1.26
CA ALA A 30 1.18 -4.45 0.60
C ALA A 30 0.81 -3.13 1.31
N ALA A 31 0.69 -3.17 2.64
CA ALA A 31 0.38 -2.00 3.45
C ALA A 31 1.52 -0.97 3.45
N THR A 32 2.78 -1.44 3.40
CA THR A 32 3.94 -0.56 3.30
C THR A 32 3.95 0.22 1.98
N TYR A 33 3.68 -0.45 0.85
CA TYR A 33 3.50 0.22 -0.43
C TYR A 33 2.36 1.26 -0.37
N TRP A 34 1.24 0.90 0.27
CA TRP A 34 0.09 1.78 0.41
C TRP A 34 0.46 3.08 1.11
N VAL A 35 1.05 2.98 2.31
CA VAL A 35 1.42 4.15 3.12
C VAL A 35 2.50 4.97 2.43
N ALA A 36 3.53 4.33 1.88
CA ALA A 36 4.65 5.01 1.25
C ALA A 36 4.20 5.83 0.02
N ILE A 37 3.30 5.29 -0.81
CA ILE A 37 2.80 5.99 -1.99
C ILE A 37 1.78 7.06 -1.59
N ALA A 38 0.86 6.75 -0.67
CA ALA A 38 -0.20 7.68 -0.27
C ALA A 38 0.38 8.96 0.36
N ARG A 39 1.47 8.84 1.11
CA ARG A 39 2.14 9.95 1.83
C ARG A 39 3.38 10.48 1.12
N GLY A 40 3.88 9.81 0.09
CA GLY A 40 5.16 10.09 -0.54
C GLY A 40 5.19 11.33 -1.44
N HIS A 41 4.03 11.96 -1.72
CA HIS A 41 3.90 13.09 -2.65
C HIS A 41 4.63 12.86 -3.99
N ILE A 42 4.52 11.64 -4.52
CA ILE A 42 5.19 11.18 -5.74
C ILE A 42 4.63 11.92 -6.95
N PHE A 43 3.31 12.00 -7.00
CA PHE A 43 2.55 12.59 -8.09
C PHE A 43 1.99 13.95 -7.68
N ASN A 44 1.78 14.83 -8.66
CA ASN A 44 1.16 16.14 -8.45
C ASN A 44 -0.28 16.02 -7.94
N ASP A 45 -0.99 15.00 -8.41
CA ASP A 45 -2.28 14.53 -7.89
C ASP A 45 -2.36 13.01 -8.08
N GLY A 46 -3.26 12.35 -7.36
CA GLY A 46 -3.57 10.93 -7.56
C GLY A 46 -2.80 9.98 -6.65
N ASN A 47 -1.95 10.46 -5.73
CA ASN A 47 -1.18 9.61 -4.81
C ASN A 47 -2.04 8.56 -4.09
N LYS A 48 -3.22 8.95 -3.59
CA LYS A 48 -4.18 8.03 -2.95
C LYS A 48 -4.66 6.92 -3.90
N ARG A 49 -5.08 7.29 -5.12
CA ARG A 49 -5.53 6.35 -6.15
C ARG A 49 -4.41 5.41 -6.57
N THR A 50 -3.21 5.94 -6.80
CA THR A 50 -2.05 5.13 -7.17
C THR A 50 -1.64 4.19 -6.05
N ALA A 51 -1.66 4.64 -4.80
CA ALA A 51 -1.37 3.78 -3.65
C ALA A 51 -2.34 2.60 -3.58
N PHE A 52 -3.64 2.88 -3.64
CA PHE A 52 -4.69 1.87 -3.65
C PHE A 52 -4.49 0.84 -4.78
N PHE A 53 -4.41 1.30 -6.03
CA PHE A 53 -4.27 0.38 -7.18
C PHE A 53 -2.97 -0.42 -7.14
N THR A 54 -1.86 0.20 -6.69
CA THR A 54 -0.57 -0.51 -6.57
C THR A 54 -0.66 -1.61 -5.53
N THR A 55 -1.26 -1.34 -4.36
CA THR A 55 -1.45 -2.33 -3.30
C THR A 55 -2.37 -3.47 -3.73
N MET A 56 -3.50 -3.16 -4.37
CA MET A 56 -4.42 -4.19 -4.89
C MET A 56 -3.76 -5.04 -5.97
N ALA A 57 -3.03 -4.41 -6.91
CA ALA A 57 -2.31 -5.12 -7.96
C ALA A 57 -1.20 -6.02 -7.40
N PHE A 58 -0.49 -5.56 -6.36
CA PHE A 58 0.52 -6.36 -5.66
C PHE A 58 -0.11 -7.60 -5.02
N LEU A 59 -1.19 -7.46 -4.27
CA LEU A 59 -1.87 -8.59 -3.61
C LEU A 59 -2.43 -9.58 -4.64
N ASN A 60 -3.09 -9.10 -5.69
CA ASN A 60 -3.66 -9.93 -6.75
C ASN A 60 -2.56 -10.74 -7.47
N ARG A 61 -1.41 -10.13 -7.78
CA ARG A 61 -0.25 -10.85 -8.35
C ARG A 61 0.30 -11.95 -7.45
N ASN A 62 0.05 -11.89 -6.14
CA ASN A 62 0.42 -12.91 -5.17
C ASN A 62 -0.74 -13.86 -4.80
N GLY A 63 -1.84 -13.84 -5.57
CA GLY A 63 -2.99 -14.73 -5.36
C GLY A 63 -3.89 -14.34 -4.19
N VAL A 64 -3.73 -13.12 -3.64
CA VAL A 64 -4.57 -12.59 -2.56
C VAL A 64 -5.59 -11.63 -3.15
N PHE A 65 -6.87 -11.97 -3.02
CA PHE A 65 -8.00 -11.15 -3.46
C PHE A 65 -8.64 -10.48 -2.25
N ILE A 66 -8.92 -9.18 -2.37
CA ILE A 66 -9.46 -8.35 -1.29
C ILE A 66 -10.90 -7.98 -1.66
N ARG A 67 -11.83 -8.25 -0.74
CA ARG A 67 -13.23 -7.86 -0.85
C ARG A 67 -13.35 -6.36 -0.89
N ASP A 68 -14.07 -5.88 -1.89
CA ASP A 68 -14.50 -4.48 -1.95
C ASP A 68 -15.86 -4.35 -1.25
N VAL A 69 -15.84 -3.91 0.01
CA VAL A 69 -17.03 -3.76 0.85
C VAL A 69 -17.36 -2.28 1.02
N GLY A 70 -18.33 -1.80 0.24
CA GLY A 70 -18.82 -0.43 0.33
C GLY A 70 -17.69 0.59 0.13
N ASN A 71 -17.46 1.43 1.14
CA ASN A 71 -16.44 2.50 1.08
C ASN A 71 -15.21 2.19 1.96
N GLU A 72 -15.07 0.96 2.48
CA GLU A 72 -14.04 0.64 3.49
C GLU A 72 -12.63 0.85 2.95
N LEU A 73 -12.33 0.42 1.73
CA LEU A 73 -11.01 0.59 1.10
C LEU A 73 -10.68 2.06 0.81
N GLU A 74 -11.68 2.87 0.49
CA GLU A 74 -11.52 4.32 0.31
C GLU A 74 -11.17 4.99 1.65
N GLU A 75 -11.92 4.68 2.72
CA GLU A 75 -11.67 5.20 4.06
C GLU A 75 -10.27 4.80 4.55
N LEU A 76 -9.88 3.54 4.37
CA LEU A 76 -8.52 3.07 4.69
C LEU A 76 -7.45 3.85 3.92
N THR A 77 -7.69 4.16 2.64
CA THR A 77 -6.77 4.98 1.84
C THR A 77 -6.62 6.39 2.41
N VAL A 78 -7.74 7.02 2.80
CA VAL A 78 -7.74 8.36 3.39
C VAL A 78 -6.95 8.35 4.69
N ARG A 79 -7.23 7.40 5.58
CA ARG A 79 -6.57 7.26 6.88
C ARG A 79 -5.08 6.92 6.76
N ALA A 80 -4.70 6.13 5.75
CA ALA A 80 -3.30 5.91 5.41
C ALA A 80 -2.60 7.21 4.98
N ALA A 81 -3.27 8.03 4.17
CA ALA A 81 -2.73 9.30 3.67
C ALA A 81 -2.62 10.38 4.76
N THR A 82 -3.57 10.42 5.70
CA THR A 82 -3.53 11.35 6.85
C THR A 82 -2.57 10.90 7.95
N GLY A 83 -2.13 9.63 7.93
CA GLY A 83 -1.24 9.05 8.93
C GLY A 83 -1.97 8.55 10.18
N GLU A 84 -3.29 8.42 10.12
CA GLU A 84 -4.14 7.84 11.17
C GLU A 84 -4.02 6.33 11.28
N LEU A 85 -3.51 5.66 10.23
CA LEU A 85 -3.21 4.24 10.23
C LEU A 85 -1.75 3.99 9.93
N THR A 86 -1.13 3.14 10.75
CA THR A 86 0.19 2.58 10.52
C THR A 86 0.13 1.46 9.48
N ALA A 87 1.26 1.13 8.86
CA ALA A 87 1.34 0.02 7.92
C ALA A 87 0.94 -1.33 8.57
N GLY A 88 1.29 -1.54 9.84
CA GLY A 88 0.89 -2.76 10.58
C GLY A 88 -0.62 -2.86 10.78
N GLU A 89 -1.30 -1.76 11.12
CA GLU A 89 -2.76 -1.73 11.26
C GLU A 89 -3.47 -1.93 9.91
N LEU A 90 -2.96 -1.30 8.84
CA LEU A 90 -3.45 -1.51 7.47
C LEU A 90 -3.28 -2.98 7.03
N ALA A 91 -2.15 -3.61 7.37
CA ALA A 91 -1.92 -5.01 7.09
C ALA A 91 -2.94 -5.90 7.80
N GLN A 92 -3.29 -5.61 9.05
CA GLN A 92 -4.34 -6.36 9.77
C GLN A 92 -5.70 -6.19 9.10
N ARG A 93 -6.07 -4.97 8.69
CA ARG A 93 -7.33 -4.71 7.97
C ARG A 93 -7.40 -5.48 6.65
N LEU A 94 -6.31 -5.47 5.88
CA LEU A 94 -6.21 -6.24 4.65
C LEU A 94 -6.45 -7.74 4.88
N ARG A 95 -5.92 -8.32 5.96
CA ARG A 95 -6.15 -9.74 6.31
C ARG A 95 -7.64 -10.05 6.55
N PHE A 96 -8.39 -9.16 7.18
CA PHE A 96 -9.84 -9.34 7.41
C PHE A 96 -10.66 -9.22 6.12
N LEU A 97 -10.16 -8.50 5.13
CA LEU A 97 -10.85 -8.25 3.87
C LEU A 97 -10.58 -9.33 2.81
N VAL A 98 -9.72 -10.31 3.07
CA VAL A 98 -9.43 -11.39 2.12
C VAL A 98 -10.71 -12.13 1.71
N GLU A 99 -10.86 -12.38 0.41
CA GLU A 99 -11.88 -13.27 -0.15
C GLU A 99 -11.52 -14.73 0.17
N HIS A 100 -12.50 -15.47 0.70
CA HIS A 100 -12.40 -16.91 0.96
C HIS A 100 -12.97 -17.70 -0.22
#